data_AF-A0A958QQ97-F1
#
_entry.id   AF-A0A958QQ97-F1
#
_cell.length_a   1.000
_cell.length_b   1.000
_cell.length_c   1.000
_cell.angle_alpha   90.00
_cell.angle_beta   90.00
_cell.angle_gamma   90.00
#
_symmetry.space_group_name_H-M   'P 1'
#
loop_
_entity.id
_entity.type
_entity.pdbx_description
1 polymer ?
#
loop_
_entity_poly.entity_id
_entity_poly.type
_entity_poly.pdbx_seq_one_letter_code
_entity_poly.pdbx_strand_id
1 'polypeptide(L)' 'RGLNLSIDCPDAQTLADRIVKAGHDLRKPVEECWYRNHEIEHGQKNFLVLDPDGFLLRFAESLGDRPCQTLSR' A
#
# COMPACT_ATOMS: atom_id res chain seq x y z
N ARG A 1 -7.28 3.02 -21.77
CA ARG A 1 -5.95 2.43 -21.46
C ARG A 1 -5.54 3.01 -20.12
N GLY A 2 -5.59 2.24 -19.04
CA GLY A 2 -5.12 2.71 -17.73
C GLY A 2 -3.71 2.18 -17.48
N LEU A 3 -2.86 3.01 -16.87
CA LEU A 3 -1.54 2.61 -16.38
C LEU A 3 -1.58 2.54 -14.86
N ASN A 4 -0.99 1.49 -14.29
CA ASN A 4 -0.83 1.36 -12.84
C ASN A 4 0.57 1.86 -12.46
N LEU A 5 0.63 2.88 -11.61
CA LEU A 5 1.86 3.47 -11.12
C LEU A 5 2.01 3.14 -9.64
N SER A 6 3.11 2.49 -9.25
CA SER A 6 3.46 2.31 -7.85
C SER A 6 4.45 3.37 -7.42
N ILE A 7 4.19 4.00 -6.28
CA ILE A 7 4.97 5.09 -5.71
C ILE A 7 5.28 4.72 -4.26
N ASP A 8 6.57 4.66 -3.92
CA ASP A 8 6.99 4.48 -2.54
C ASP A 8 6.80 5.77 -1.75
N CYS A 9 6.27 5.64 -0.54
CA CYS A 9 6.03 6.75 0.37
C CYS A 9 6.44 6.37 1.80
N PRO A 10 6.91 7.35 2.60
CA PRO A 10 7.36 7.08 3.97
C PRO A 10 6.21 6.93 4.97
N ASP A 11 5.01 7.43 4.65
CA ASP A 11 3.82 7.36 5.50
C ASP A 11 2.56 7.32 4.63
N ALA A 12 2.01 6.12 4.45
CA ALA A 12 0.84 5.89 3.62
C ALA A 12 -0.43 6.45 4.28
N GLN A 13 -0.52 6.42 5.61
CA GLN A 13 -1.72 6.88 6.33
C GLN A 13 -1.86 8.40 6.25
N THR A 14 -0.79 9.13 6.56
CA THR A 14 -0.80 10.60 6.48
C THR A 14 -1.07 11.07 5.05
N LEU A 15 -0.53 10.38 4.04
CA LEU A 15 -0.78 10.73 2.65
C LEU A 15 -2.24 10.47 2.23
N ALA A 16 -2.79 9.32 2.59
CA ALA A 16 -4.19 8.98 2.33
C ALA A 16 -5.14 10.00 2.99
N ASP A 17 -4.89 10.39 4.24
CA ASP A 17 -5.70 11.38 4.95
C ASP A 17 -5.67 12.75 4.26
N ARG A 18 -4.51 13.16 3.72
CA ARG A 18 -4.38 14.42 2.97
C ARG A 18 -5.16 14.37 1.66
N ILE A 19 -5.14 13.23 0.96
CA ILE A 19 -5.86 13.04 -0.30
C ILE A 19 -7.38 13.11 -0.05
N VAL A 20 -7.87 12.43 0.99
CA VAL A 20 -9.29 12.50 1.38
C VAL A 20 -9.68 13.92 1.80
N LYS A 21 -8.85 14.61 2.57
CA LYS A 21 -9.09 16.01 2.96
C LYS A 21 -9.09 16.98 1.78
N ALA A 22 -8.36 16.66 0.71
CA ALA A 22 -8.39 17.42 -0.54
C ALA A 22 -9.63 17.15 -1.40
N GLY A 23 -10.52 16.24 -0.97
CA GLY A 23 -11.78 15.92 -1.66
C GLY A 23 -11.66 14.78 -2.68
N HIS A 24 -10.58 13.99 -2.62
CA HIS A 24 -10.40 12.83 -3.49
C HIS A 24 -10.70 11.52 -2.75
N ASP A 25 -11.50 10.66 -3.39
CA ASP A 25 -11.82 9.35 -2.85
C ASP A 25 -10.68 8.34 -3.07
N LEU A 26 -10.47 7.50 -2.07
CA LEU A 26 -9.57 6.37 -2.19
C LEU A 26 -10.31 5.21 -2.86
N ARG A 27 -9.74 4.68 -3.95
CA ARG A 27 -10.26 3.49 -4.62
C ARG A 27 -10.16 2.24 -3.74
N LYS A 28 -9.11 2.19 -2.92
CA LYS A 28 -8.96 1.27 -1.79
C LYS A 28 -8.34 2.05 -0.62
N PRO A 29 -8.85 1.88 0.61
CA PRO A 29 -8.25 2.51 1.79
C PRO A 29 -6.84 1.96 2.06
N VAL A 30 -6.16 2.54 3.05
CA VAL A 30 -4.87 2.03 3.52
C VAL A 30 -5.06 0.64 4.12
N GLU A 31 -4.41 -0.34 3.51
CA GLU A 31 -4.41 -1.73 3.95
C GLU A 31 -2.98 -2.15 4.28
N GLU A 32 -2.82 -2.80 5.43
CA GLU A 32 -1.58 -3.48 5.79
C GLU A 32 -1.58 -4.90 5.20
N CYS A 33 -0.51 -5.25 4.51
CA CYS A 33 -0.32 -6.54 3.87
C CYS A 33 1.04 -7.11 4.26
N TRP A 34 1.08 -8.40 4.61
CA TRP A 34 2.31 -9.14 4.86
C TRP A 34 2.44 -10.25 3.84
N TYR A 35 3.45 -10.18 2.98
CA TYR A 35 3.70 -11.15 1.92
C TYR A 35 4.82 -12.09 2.32
N ARG A 36 4.50 -13.37 2.45
CA ARG A 36 5.51 -14.39 2.76
C ARG A 36 6.44 -14.64 1.58
N ASN A 37 7.73 -14.59 1.84
CA ASN A 37 8.81 -15.02 0.98
C ASN A 37 9.73 -15.97 1.77
N HIS A 38 9.55 -17.27 1.56
CA HIS A 38 10.28 -18.33 2.29
C HIS A 38 10.10 -18.23 3.82
N GLU A 39 11.17 -17.84 4.52
CA GLU A 39 11.26 -17.70 5.98
C GLU A 39 11.05 -16.26 6.46
N ILE A 40 10.77 -15.33 5.55
CA ILE A 40 10.57 -13.91 5.82
C ILE A 40 9.17 -13.50 5.34
N GLU A 41 8.55 -12.53 6.01
CA GLU A 41 7.37 -11.82 5.55
C GLU A 41 7.73 -10.35 5.32
N HIS A 42 7.43 -9.85 4.13
CA HIS A 42 7.59 -8.45 3.76
C HIS A 42 6.30 -7.70 4.09
N GLY A 43 6.38 -6.75 5.02
CA GLY A 43 5.26 -5.92 5.43
C GLY A 43 5.15 -4.66 4.58
N GLN A 44 3.93 -4.31 4.19
CA GLN A 44 3.67 -3.11 3.43
C GLN A 44 2.28 -2.56 3.74
N LYS A 45 2.18 -1.25 3.97
CA LYS A 45 0.91 -0.53 3.90
C LYS A 45 0.74 0.04 2.51
N ASN A 46 -0.43 -0.11 1.92
CA ASN A 46 -0.70 0.49 0.62
C ASN A 46 -2.15 0.91 0.46
N PHE A 47 -2.39 1.91 -0.38
CA PHE A 47 -3.73 2.35 -0.77
C PHE A 47 -3.75 2.67 -2.26
N LEU A 48 -4.96 2.76 -2.82
CA LEU A 48 -5.17 3.05 -4.25
C LEU A 48 -5.98 4.32 -4.44
N VAL A 49 -5.60 5.12 -5.42
CA VAL A 49 -6.35 6.28 -5.92
C VAL A 49 -6.58 6.09 -7.41
N LEU A 50 -7.79 6.40 -7.86
CA LEU A 50 -8.08 6.50 -9.29
C LEU A 50 -8.03 7.97 -9.68
N ASP A 51 -7.07 8.32 -10.52
CA ASP A 51 -6.93 9.66 -11.06
C ASP A 51 -8.01 9.91 -12.15
N PRO A 52 -8.53 11.15 -12.30
CA PRO A 52 -9.52 11.49 -13.32
C PRO A 52 -9.10 11.15 -14.77
N ASP A 53 -7.80 11.17 -15.07
CA ASP A 53 -7.28 10.82 -16.39
C ASP A 53 -7.19 9.30 -16.62
N GLY A 54 -7.57 8.49 -15.62
CA GLY A 54 -7.66 7.03 -15.70
C GLY A 54 -6.39 6.29 -15.27
N PHE A 55 -5.48 6.96 -14.56
CA PHE A 55 -4.33 6.31 -13.92
C PHE A 55 -4.74 5.69 -12.58
N LEU A 56 -4.29 4.45 -12.36
CA LEU A 56 -4.41 3.83 -11.05
C LEU A 56 -3.10 4.08 -10.30
N LEU A 57 -3.16 4.93 -9.27
CA LEU A 57 -2.00 5.24 -8.44
C LEU A 57 -2.03 4.36 -7.21
N ARG A 58 -0.91 3.70 -6.95
CA ARG A 58 -0.67 2.90 -5.75
C ARG A 58 0.43 3.52 -4.94
N PHE A 59 0.09 3.95 -3.73
CA PHE A 59 1.07 4.42 -2.77
C PHE A 59 1.38 3.31 -1.79
N ALA A 60 2.66 3.07 -1.53
CA ALA A 60 3.10 1.99 -0.68
C ALA A 60 4.17 2.46 0.32
N GLU A 61 4.01 2.04 1.56
CA GLU A 61 4.95 2.25 2.66
C GLU A 61 5.49 0.88 3.07
N SER A 62 6.81 0.72 3.08
CA SER A 62 7.45 -0.49 3.58
C SER A 62 7.40 -0.51 5.11
N LEU A 63 6.85 -1.58 5.68
CA LEU A 63 6.89 -1.85 7.12
C LEU A 63 8.13 -2.64 7.54
N GLY A 64 8.99 -2.96 6.57
CA GLY A 64 10.14 -3.83 6.75
C GLY A 64 9.78 -5.31 6.75
N ASP A 65 10.73 -6.10 7.21
CA ASP A 65 10.71 -7.55 7.11
C ASP A 65 10.60 -8.17 8.50
N ARG A 66 9.84 -9.25 8.64
CA ARG A 66 9.79 -10.06 9.87
C ARG A 66 9.96 -11.55 9.57
N PRO A 67 10.47 -12.36 10.50
CA PRO A 67 10.51 -13.81 10.32
C PRO A 67 9.10 -14.38 10.13
N CYS A 68 8.92 -15.23 9.13
CA CYS A 68 7.71 -16.01 8.98
C CYS A 68 7.60 -16.97 10.17
N GLN A 69 6.51 -16.86 10.95
CA GLN A 69 6.25 -17.82 12.01
C GLN A 69 5.95 -19.19 11.39
N THR A 70 6.98 -20.03 11.33
CA THR A 70 6.80 -21.47 11.16
C THR A 70 6.24 -21.97 12.49
N LEU A 71 4.93 -22.21 12.54
CA LEU A 71 4.34 -22.98 13.63
C LEU A 71 4.96 -24.39 13.56
N SER A 72 5.96 -24.64 14.38
CA SER A 72 6.48 -25.98 14.65
C SER A 72 5.32 -26.82 15.18
N ARG A 73 4.80 -27.72 14.35
CA ARG A 73 3.92 -28.81 14.79
C ARG A 73 4.74 -29.93 15.40
#